data_AF-A0A924DMF8-F1
#
_entry.id   AF-A0A924DMF8-F1
#
_cell.length_a   1.000
_cell.length_b   1.000
_cell.length_c   1.000
_cell.angle_alpha   90.00
_cell.angle_beta   90.00
_cell.angle_gamma   90.00
#
_symmetry.space_group_name_H-M   'P 1'
#
loop_
_entity.id
_entity.type
_entity.pdbx_description
1 polymer ?
#
loop_
_entity_poly.entity_id
_entity_poly.type
_entity_poly.pdbx_seq_one_letter_code
_entity_poly.pdbx_strand_id
1 'polypeptide(L)'
;MGARKSFSQFELEKDFEELPPQSFLYDRRGPWPQPSANHPFGEVKAVLHVPFAETFNWWKKVGTRYIKDLVFYSPVALAKSIQQGGLKELSDYQFSEYFYHTCYAKYLTAEISESVKELFCNYINPKYNYHVIDFSAMELLVPINGLHCEKSITLFELYDGIAKPVAINLKDYVVDPTDGDLWMLGKFTVMQGASNHINVAEHPKLHFPMDAINAITKSAVPMDHILFQFLIPHFEITLKLNYQVLNNPTSLLENKWWMIYGPFPATSKSMRDLMVVGYCGIKGNPSYNKYEFPINGPRKVHSDFGLFHEKYYKAYYNLAKNILSEISKNDKYVTDWANYIHLEMPSFPNGVEIWENDNFAKAVGVLLWDLTLGHAVDHKTYSEMPAYWNPMRLRVASPLLKNPDFKLNLKSAVTIIDQTKWIMANRLFYQPWNIKNLMDVDYGFKIPNLNEHVKKFKHQMRMIEKNLTTRNYMPVDEIPVSIQY
;
A
#
# COMPACT_ATOMS: atom_id res chain seq x y z
N MET A 1 -22.16 -51.93 -32.56
CA MET A 1 -20.95 -51.11 -32.77
C MET A 1 -21.36 -49.84 -33.50
N GLY A 2 -21.63 -48.76 -32.76
CA GLY A 2 -22.00 -47.46 -33.33
C GLY A 2 -20.75 -46.63 -33.58
N ALA A 3 -20.50 -46.27 -34.84
CA ALA A 3 -19.39 -45.42 -35.23
C ALA A 3 -19.54 -44.03 -34.61
N ARG A 4 -18.54 -43.61 -33.81
CA ARG A 4 -18.40 -42.21 -33.38
C ARG A 4 -18.15 -41.37 -34.63
N LYS A 5 -19.10 -40.50 -34.98
CA LYS A 5 -18.88 -39.42 -35.93
C LYS A 5 -17.77 -38.52 -35.38
N SER A 6 -16.70 -38.37 -36.16
CA SER A 6 -15.65 -37.39 -35.95
C SER A 6 -16.25 -35.98 -35.97
N PHE A 7 -16.15 -35.26 -34.85
CA PHE A 7 -16.44 -33.83 -34.77
C PHE A 7 -15.20 -33.04 -35.25
N SER A 8 -14.89 -33.04 -36.55
CA SER A 8 -13.83 -32.16 -37.10
C SER A 8 -14.33 -31.39 -38.32
N GLN A 9 -15.38 -30.58 -38.14
CA GLN A 9 -15.81 -29.59 -39.13
C GLN A 9 -15.44 -28.14 -38.74
N PHE A 10 -14.71 -27.95 -37.64
CA PHE A 10 -14.20 -26.64 -37.27
C PHE A 10 -12.75 -26.54 -37.77
N GLU A 11 -12.57 -25.99 -38.97
CA GLU A 11 -11.29 -25.38 -39.31
C GLU A 11 -11.17 -24.12 -38.47
N LEU A 12 -10.30 -24.16 -37.46
CA LEU A 12 -9.86 -22.95 -36.77
C LEU A 12 -9.26 -22.02 -37.83
N GLU A 13 -9.58 -20.72 -37.76
CA GLU A 13 -8.95 -19.73 -38.65
C GLU A 13 -7.43 -19.91 -38.60
N LYS A 14 -6.82 -20.03 -39.78
CA LYS A 14 -5.41 -20.37 -40.01
C LYS A 14 -4.40 -19.39 -39.38
N ASP A 15 -4.87 -18.30 -38.79
CA ASP A 15 -4.04 -17.24 -38.21
C ASP A 15 -3.71 -17.44 -36.72
N PHE A 16 -4.14 -18.54 -36.10
CA PHE A 16 -3.67 -18.94 -34.77
C PHE A 16 -2.31 -19.65 -34.84
N GLU A 17 -1.25 -18.95 -35.27
CA GLU A 17 0.13 -19.37 -34.94
C GLU A 17 0.40 -19.07 -33.46
N GLU A 18 -0.17 -19.90 -32.58
CA GLU A 18 0.14 -19.80 -31.16
C GLU A 18 1.56 -20.30 -30.90
N LEU A 19 2.37 -19.44 -30.28
CA LEU A 19 3.65 -19.86 -29.71
C LEU A 19 3.45 -21.08 -28.80
N PRO A 20 4.38 -22.05 -28.82
CA PRO A 20 4.26 -23.25 -28.00
C PRO A 20 4.22 -22.88 -26.50
N PRO A 21 3.55 -23.67 -25.64
CA PRO A 21 3.38 -23.36 -24.22
C PRO A 21 4.67 -22.98 -23.49
N GLN A 22 5.78 -23.62 -23.85
CA GLN A 22 7.12 -23.41 -23.27
C GLN A 22 7.67 -21.99 -23.51
N SER A 23 7.06 -21.21 -24.40
CA SER A 23 7.41 -19.80 -24.63
C SER A 23 6.94 -18.90 -23.49
N PHE A 24 6.07 -19.38 -22.60
CA PHE A 24 5.46 -18.65 -21.50
C PHE A 24 5.99 -19.18 -20.17
N LEU A 25 6.04 -18.34 -19.16
CA LEU A 25 6.45 -18.80 -17.83
C LEU A 25 5.40 -19.81 -17.31
N TYR A 26 5.88 -20.95 -16.82
CA TYR A 26 5.04 -22.07 -16.34
C TYR A 26 4.15 -22.74 -17.41
N ASP A 27 4.58 -22.73 -18.68
CA ASP A 27 3.90 -23.42 -19.78
C ASP A 27 2.42 -23.02 -19.96
N ARG A 28 2.06 -21.75 -19.75
CA ARG A 28 0.67 -21.21 -19.75
C ARG A 28 -0.27 -21.78 -18.69
N ARG A 29 0.22 -22.52 -17.69
CA ARG A 29 -0.65 -23.18 -16.69
C ARG A 29 -1.09 -22.25 -15.55
N GLY A 30 -0.75 -20.97 -15.61
CA GLY A 30 -0.94 -20.02 -14.52
C GLY A 30 0.40 -19.58 -13.93
N PRO A 31 0.39 -18.67 -12.94
CA PRO A 31 -0.74 -18.32 -12.08
C PRO A 31 -1.82 -17.47 -12.77
N TRP A 32 -3.05 -17.57 -12.30
CA TRP A 32 -4.17 -16.71 -12.70
C TRP A 32 -4.83 -16.12 -11.45
N PRO A 33 -5.37 -14.89 -11.53
CA PRO A 33 -6.18 -14.30 -10.46
C PRO A 33 -7.47 -15.10 -10.23
N GLN A 34 -7.94 -15.09 -8.98
CA GLN A 34 -9.19 -15.68 -8.51
C GLN A 34 -9.91 -14.70 -7.57
N PRO A 35 -11.24 -14.80 -7.37
CA PRO A 35 -11.93 -14.10 -6.29
C PRO A 35 -11.21 -14.27 -4.94
N SER A 36 -11.09 -13.20 -4.15
CA SER A 36 -10.58 -13.31 -2.77
C SER A 36 -11.44 -14.28 -1.98
N ALA A 37 -10.80 -15.19 -1.24
CA ALA A 37 -11.50 -16.20 -0.45
C ALA A 37 -12.28 -15.59 0.74
N ASN A 38 -11.81 -14.47 1.28
CA ASN A 38 -12.42 -13.83 2.45
C ASN A 38 -13.57 -12.90 2.05
N HIS A 39 -13.37 -12.08 1.01
CA HIS A 39 -14.37 -11.13 0.52
C HIS A 39 -14.41 -11.12 -1.02
N PRO A 40 -15.06 -12.10 -1.67
CA PRO A 40 -15.08 -12.25 -3.14
C PRO A 40 -15.57 -11.01 -3.92
N PHE A 41 -16.39 -10.16 -3.27
CA PHE A 41 -16.99 -8.96 -3.85
C PHE A 41 -16.48 -7.65 -3.23
N GLY A 42 -15.64 -7.72 -2.20
CA GLY A 42 -15.18 -6.56 -1.44
C GLY A 42 -13.68 -6.32 -1.50
N GLU A 43 -12.89 -7.37 -1.73
CA GLU A 43 -11.45 -7.29 -1.96
C GLU A 43 -11.13 -7.51 -3.45
N VAL A 44 -9.96 -7.05 -3.87
CA VAL A 44 -9.43 -7.37 -5.20
C VAL A 44 -9.11 -8.86 -5.35
N LYS A 45 -9.00 -9.28 -6.59
CA LYS A 45 -8.68 -10.66 -6.96
C LYS A 45 -7.31 -11.05 -6.39
N ALA A 46 -7.21 -12.26 -5.85
CA ALA A 46 -6.01 -12.82 -5.27
C ALA A 46 -5.43 -13.90 -6.18
N VAL A 47 -4.17 -14.28 -5.94
CA VAL A 47 -3.54 -15.43 -6.60
C VAL A 47 -3.35 -16.54 -5.57
N LEU A 48 -4.28 -17.49 -5.55
CA LEU A 48 -4.36 -18.56 -4.55
C LEU A 48 -3.42 -19.73 -4.86
N HIS A 49 -3.18 -19.99 -6.15
CA HIS A 49 -2.32 -21.07 -6.63
C HIS A 49 -0.95 -20.53 -7.06
N VAL A 50 -0.12 -20.19 -6.07
CA VAL A 50 1.25 -19.69 -6.32
C VAL A 50 2.15 -20.85 -6.77
N PRO A 51 2.87 -20.74 -7.90
CA PRO A 51 3.79 -21.77 -8.37
C PRO A 51 4.83 -22.17 -7.32
N PHE A 52 5.26 -23.44 -7.36
CA PHE A 52 6.26 -23.97 -6.42
C PHE A 52 7.59 -23.21 -6.48
N ALA A 53 8.04 -22.83 -7.69
CA ALA A 53 9.28 -22.06 -7.87
C ALA A 53 9.25 -20.71 -7.15
N GLU A 54 8.13 -19.97 -7.22
CA GLU A 54 7.92 -18.72 -6.48
C GLU A 54 7.95 -18.97 -4.97
N THR A 55 7.28 -20.03 -4.50
CA THR A 55 7.25 -20.41 -3.09
C THR A 55 8.64 -20.72 -2.55
N PHE A 56 9.43 -21.49 -3.30
CA PHE A 56 10.79 -21.85 -2.94
C PHE A 56 11.71 -20.62 -2.91
N ASN A 57 11.63 -19.76 -3.94
CA ASN A 57 12.41 -18.54 -4.01
C ASN A 57 12.10 -17.58 -2.85
N TRP A 58 10.81 -17.42 -2.52
CA TRP A 58 10.38 -16.63 -1.35
C TRP A 58 10.95 -17.18 -0.04
N TRP A 59 10.90 -18.49 0.18
CA TRP A 59 11.46 -19.09 1.40
C TRP A 59 12.96 -18.81 1.54
N LYS A 60 13.70 -18.99 0.44
CA LYS A 60 15.15 -18.76 0.39
C LYS A 60 15.52 -17.30 0.69
N LYS A 61 14.75 -16.33 0.19
CA LYS A 61 15.10 -14.90 0.26
C LYS A 61 14.45 -14.14 1.41
N VAL A 62 13.23 -14.53 1.78
CA VAL A 62 12.38 -13.81 2.75
C VAL A 62 12.02 -14.71 3.93
N GLY A 63 11.49 -15.91 3.68
CA GLY A 63 10.93 -16.77 4.73
C GLY A 63 11.93 -17.15 5.83
N THR A 64 13.16 -17.51 5.48
CA THR A 64 14.20 -17.84 6.47
C THR A 64 14.53 -16.67 7.39
N ARG A 65 14.57 -15.44 6.85
CA ARG A 65 14.78 -14.22 7.64
C ARG A 65 13.63 -14.00 8.61
N TYR A 66 12.39 -14.14 8.16
CA TYR A 66 11.19 -14.03 9.02
C TYR A 66 11.27 -14.97 10.24
N ILE A 67 11.60 -16.24 10.02
CA ILE A 67 11.73 -17.21 11.13
C ILE A 67 12.89 -16.84 12.06
N LYS A 68 14.05 -16.45 11.51
CA LYS A 68 15.20 -16.03 12.30
C LYS A 68 14.86 -14.84 13.20
N ASP A 69 14.25 -13.80 12.64
CA ASP A 69 13.89 -12.60 13.41
C ASP A 69 12.80 -12.91 14.44
N LEU A 70 11.81 -13.74 14.10
CA LEU A 70 10.80 -14.18 15.06
C LEU A 70 11.41 -14.88 16.28
N VAL A 71 12.42 -15.73 16.09
CA VAL A 71 13.07 -16.45 17.19
C VAL A 71 14.01 -15.54 17.97
N PHE A 72 14.91 -14.84 17.28
CA PHE A 72 16.05 -14.17 17.94
C PHE A 72 15.80 -12.70 18.27
N TYR A 73 14.89 -12.02 17.57
CA TYR A 73 14.59 -10.60 17.83
C TYR A 73 13.47 -10.39 18.84
N SER A 74 12.64 -11.41 19.10
CA SER A 74 11.56 -11.31 20.10
C SER A 74 12.00 -10.92 21.51
N PRO A 75 13.08 -11.48 22.08
CA PRO A 75 13.61 -11.02 23.37
C PRO A 75 14.10 -9.56 23.32
N VAL A 76 14.68 -9.15 22.18
CA VAL A 76 15.16 -7.77 21.97
C VAL A 76 13.98 -6.81 21.91
N ALA A 77 12.89 -7.16 21.21
CA ALA A 77 11.68 -6.35 21.14
C ALA A 77 11.03 -6.18 22.51
N LEU A 78 11.00 -7.25 23.32
CA LEU A 78 10.49 -7.19 24.68
C LEU A 78 11.35 -6.28 25.57
N ALA A 79 12.67 -6.43 25.54
CA ALA A 79 13.59 -5.58 26.30
C ALA A 79 13.45 -4.10 25.90
N LYS A 80 13.35 -3.80 24.60
CA LYS A 80 13.07 -2.45 24.09
C LYS A 80 11.75 -1.90 24.62
N SER A 81 10.70 -2.72 24.66
CA SER A 81 9.38 -2.31 25.15
C SER A 81 9.40 -1.99 26.65
N ILE A 82 10.14 -2.79 27.45
CA ILE A 82 10.35 -2.52 28.88
C ILE A 82 11.10 -1.19 29.07
N GLN A 83 12.19 -0.98 28.33
CA GLN A 83 13.00 0.25 28.43
C GLN A 83 12.21 1.49 27.99
N GLN A 84 11.38 1.35 26.96
CA GLN A 84 10.57 2.44 26.42
C GLN A 84 9.46 2.89 27.38
N GLY A 85 8.89 1.96 28.15
CA GLY A 85 7.83 2.25 29.10
C GLY A 85 6.46 2.25 28.46
N GLY A 86 5.77 3.39 28.41
CA GLY A 86 4.46 3.55 27.78
C GLY A 86 4.50 4.53 26.63
N LEU A 87 3.39 5.22 26.38
CA LEU A 87 3.36 6.34 25.45
C LEU A 87 4.20 7.50 25.99
N LYS A 88 4.65 8.37 25.10
CA LYS A 88 5.33 9.63 25.43
C LYS A 88 4.52 10.79 24.89
N GLU A 89 4.65 11.96 25.51
CA GLU A 89 3.98 13.17 25.04
C GLU A 89 4.24 13.38 23.53
N LEU A 90 3.17 13.59 22.78
CA LEU A 90 3.20 13.83 21.34
C LEU A 90 2.87 15.30 21.12
N SER A 91 3.85 16.12 20.76
CA SER A 91 3.61 17.54 20.49
C SER A 91 2.76 17.74 19.23
N ASP A 92 2.11 18.89 19.10
CA ASP A 92 1.34 19.23 17.89
C ASP A 92 2.24 19.28 16.66
N TYR A 93 3.47 19.78 16.82
CA TYR A 93 4.48 19.77 15.77
C TYR A 93 4.79 18.34 15.30
N GLN A 94 5.09 17.41 16.21
CA GLN A 94 5.36 16.02 15.83
C GLN A 94 4.15 15.34 15.20
N PHE A 95 2.95 15.63 15.70
CA PHE A 95 1.70 15.14 15.12
C PHE A 95 1.53 15.65 13.68
N SER A 96 1.73 16.96 13.44
CA SER A 96 1.78 17.57 12.11
C SER A 96 2.81 16.91 11.19
N GLU A 97 4.03 16.70 11.69
CA GLU A 97 5.11 16.09 10.93
C GLU A 97 4.72 14.72 10.38
N TYR A 98 4.04 13.88 11.16
CA TYR A 98 3.59 12.58 10.67
C TYR A 98 2.56 12.70 9.56
N PHE A 99 1.58 13.60 9.69
CA PHE A 99 0.55 13.77 8.68
C PHE A 99 1.00 14.56 7.45
N TYR A 100 2.13 15.26 7.49
CA TYR A 100 2.64 16.00 6.34
C TYR A 100 3.82 15.28 5.64
N HIS A 101 4.69 14.62 6.41
CA HIS A 101 5.97 14.08 5.95
C HIS A 101 6.07 12.54 6.03
N THR A 102 4.96 11.82 6.10
CA THR A 102 4.96 10.35 6.00
C THR A 102 3.83 9.84 5.12
N CYS A 103 3.72 8.52 4.98
CA CYS A 103 2.60 7.85 4.33
C CYS A 103 1.21 8.27 4.84
N TYR A 104 1.09 8.80 6.06
CA TYR A 104 -0.18 9.33 6.58
C TYR A 104 -0.69 10.56 5.82
N ALA A 105 0.18 11.28 5.10
CA ALA A 105 -0.22 12.40 4.27
C ALA A 105 -1.23 12.01 3.18
N LYS A 106 -1.28 10.72 2.79
CA LYS A 106 -2.28 10.20 1.84
C LYS A 106 -3.73 10.42 2.28
N TYR A 107 -3.98 10.64 3.56
CA TYR A 107 -5.32 10.90 4.09
C TYR A 107 -5.69 12.38 4.17
N LEU A 108 -4.77 13.32 3.94
CA LEU A 108 -5.08 14.75 3.92
C LEU A 108 -5.92 15.08 2.67
N THR A 109 -7.21 15.32 2.87
CA THR A 109 -8.12 15.76 1.81
C THR A 109 -8.46 17.24 1.93
N ALA A 110 -8.41 17.96 0.81
CA ALA A 110 -8.91 19.33 0.69
C ALA A 110 -10.44 19.39 0.52
N GLU A 111 -11.06 18.27 0.14
CA GLU A 111 -12.51 18.19 -0.06
C GLU A 111 -13.20 17.93 1.27
N ILE A 112 -13.90 18.94 1.79
CA ILE A 112 -14.61 18.90 3.07
C ILE A 112 -16.11 18.77 2.80
N SER A 113 -16.71 17.66 3.21
CA SER A 113 -18.16 17.43 3.11
C SER A 113 -18.95 18.39 4.00
N GLU A 114 -20.24 18.58 3.69
CA GLU A 114 -21.09 19.48 4.48
C GLU A 114 -21.22 19.04 5.94
N SER A 115 -21.37 17.73 6.18
CA SER A 115 -21.40 17.17 7.54
C SER A 115 -20.15 17.48 8.36
N VAL A 116 -18.97 17.52 7.71
CA VAL A 116 -17.71 17.87 8.38
C VAL A 116 -17.63 19.37 8.63
N LYS A 117 -18.16 20.21 7.72
CA LYS A 117 -18.25 21.66 7.98
C LYS A 117 -19.16 21.97 9.15
N GLU A 118 -20.31 21.31 9.24
CA GLU A 118 -21.23 21.42 10.37
C GLU A 118 -20.54 21.00 11.69
N LEU A 119 -19.84 19.86 11.67
CA LEU A 119 -19.09 19.35 12.82
C LEU A 119 -18.03 20.33 13.34
N PHE A 120 -17.33 21.03 12.44
CA PHE A 120 -16.27 21.99 12.78
C PHE A 120 -16.67 23.45 12.56
N CYS A 121 -17.96 23.77 12.57
CA CYS A 121 -18.44 25.12 12.24
C CYS A 121 -17.82 26.23 13.10
N ASN A 122 -17.49 25.94 14.36
CA ASN A 122 -16.83 26.88 15.28
C ASN A 122 -15.32 27.04 15.05
N TYR A 123 -14.71 26.18 14.23
CA TYR A 123 -13.26 26.15 13.98
C TYR A 123 -12.88 26.56 12.55
N ILE A 124 -13.82 26.47 11.61
CA ILE A 124 -13.58 26.82 10.21
C ILE A 124 -13.77 28.32 9.99
N ASN A 125 -12.73 28.95 9.47
CA ASN A 125 -12.77 30.34 9.00
C ASN A 125 -12.46 30.41 7.49
N PRO A 126 -13.34 30.99 6.65
CA PRO A 126 -13.16 31.04 5.19
C PRO A 126 -11.83 31.67 4.70
N LYS A 127 -11.08 32.36 5.56
CA LYS A 127 -9.78 32.96 5.23
C LYS A 127 -8.63 31.94 5.19
N TYR A 128 -8.80 30.77 5.79
CA TYR A 128 -7.74 29.76 5.89
C TYR A 128 -8.01 28.55 5.00
N ASN A 129 -6.94 27.84 4.67
CA ASN A 129 -6.99 26.63 3.87
C ASN A 129 -7.07 25.41 4.79
N TYR A 130 -8.23 24.79 4.89
CA TYR A 130 -8.42 23.62 5.74
C TYR A 130 -8.33 22.33 4.96
N HIS A 131 -7.77 21.31 5.59
CA HIS A 131 -7.81 19.93 5.14
C HIS A 131 -8.34 19.05 6.25
N VAL A 132 -8.86 17.90 5.88
CA VAL A 132 -9.45 16.96 6.82
C VAL A 132 -8.79 15.61 6.67
N ILE A 133 -8.73 14.90 7.79
CA ILE A 133 -8.46 13.47 7.84
C ILE A 133 -9.64 12.81 8.51
N ASP A 134 -10.18 11.79 7.86
CA ASP A 134 -11.35 11.06 8.32
C ASP A 134 -10.97 9.60 8.58
N PHE A 135 -11.08 9.18 9.84
CA PHE A 135 -10.93 7.80 10.28
C PHE A 135 -12.24 7.24 10.85
N SER A 136 -13.38 7.67 10.30
CA SER A 136 -14.72 7.18 10.67
C SER A 136 -14.86 5.67 10.50
N ALA A 137 -14.19 5.07 9.51
CA ALA A 137 -14.22 3.63 9.29
C ALA A 137 -13.57 2.79 10.42
N MET A 138 -12.91 3.43 11.41
CA MET A 138 -12.53 2.74 12.66
C MET A 138 -13.75 2.16 13.39
N GLU A 139 -14.97 2.67 13.16
CA GLU A 139 -16.20 2.15 13.77
C GLU A 139 -16.55 0.71 13.33
N LEU A 140 -15.98 0.25 12.21
CA LEU A 140 -16.14 -1.14 11.75
C LEU A 140 -15.31 -2.13 12.58
N LEU A 141 -14.30 -1.65 13.30
CA LEU A 141 -13.38 -2.50 14.03
C LEU A 141 -14.03 -3.04 15.30
N VAL A 142 -13.97 -4.37 15.46
CA VAL A 142 -14.37 -5.05 16.69
C VAL A 142 -13.12 -5.22 17.56
N PRO A 143 -12.92 -4.39 18.59
CA PRO A 143 -11.70 -4.42 19.39
C PRO A 143 -11.55 -5.75 20.15
N ILE A 144 -10.30 -6.19 20.31
CA ILE A 144 -9.97 -7.27 21.24
C ILE A 144 -10.16 -6.77 22.67
N ASN A 145 -10.54 -7.65 23.59
CA ASN A 145 -10.84 -7.30 24.98
C ASN A 145 -9.80 -6.36 25.62
N GLY A 146 -10.27 -5.26 26.19
CA GLY A 146 -9.46 -4.23 26.85
C GLY A 146 -8.70 -3.30 25.91
N LEU A 147 -9.00 -3.32 24.61
CA LEU A 147 -8.54 -2.34 23.63
C LEU A 147 -9.70 -1.46 23.15
N HIS A 148 -9.37 -0.29 22.63
CA HIS A 148 -10.32 0.65 22.05
C HIS A 148 -9.92 0.98 20.61
N CYS A 149 -10.93 1.09 19.75
CA CYS A 149 -10.84 1.53 18.37
C CYS A 149 -11.90 2.61 18.19
N GLU A 150 -11.54 3.87 18.40
CA GLU A 150 -12.49 4.98 18.29
C GLU A 150 -12.34 5.65 16.93
N LYS A 151 -13.48 6.03 16.34
CA LYS A 151 -13.46 6.89 15.16
C LYS A 151 -12.99 8.28 15.50
N SER A 152 -12.44 8.95 14.51
CA SER A 152 -12.08 10.36 14.63
C SER A 152 -12.12 11.05 13.28
N ILE A 153 -12.37 12.35 13.33
CA ILE A 153 -12.18 13.26 12.19
C ILE A 153 -11.30 14.40 12.69
N THR A 154 -10.28 14.77 11.94
CA THR A 154 -9.33 15.82 12.34
C THR A 154 -9.32 16.93 11.31
N LEU A 155 -9.42 18.17 11.80
CA LEU A 155 -9.27 19.38 11.00
C LEU A 155 -7.83 19.88 11.10
N PHE A 156 -7.20 20.09 9.95
CA PHE A 156 -5.89 20.73 9.82
C PHE A 156 -6.03 22.06 9.10
N GLU A 157 -5.27 23.05 9.51
CA GLU A 157 -5.00 24.27 8.77
C GLU A 157 -3.68 24.11 8.03
N LEU A 158 -3.66 24.33 6.72
CA LEU A 158 -2.45 24.27 5.90
C LEU A 158 -1.97 25.67 5.56
N TYR A 159 -0.75 26.00 5.97
CA TYR A 159 -0.06 27.25 5.62
C TYR A 159 1.43 26.97 5.45
N ASP A 160 2.06 27.57 4.42
CA ASP A 160 3.52 27.50 4.17
C ASP A 160 4.15 26.10 4.31
N GLY A 161 3.46 25.07 3.84
CA GLY A 161 3.95 23.69 3.91
C GLY A 161 3.84 23.03 5.29
N ILE A 162 3.04 23.59 6.20
CA ILE A 162 2.79 23.05 7.54
C ILE A 162 1.32 22.67 7.66
N ALA A 163 1.04 21.44 8.11
CA ALA A 163 -0.32 21.00 8.46
C ALA A 163 -0.54 21.14 9.97
N LYS A 164 -1.06 22.26 10.43
CA LYS A 164 -1.32 22.51 11.86
C LYS A 164 -2.64 21.87 12.29
N PRO A 165 -2.66 20.99 13.31
CA PRO A 165 -3.90 20.44 13.83
C PRO A 165 -4.70 21.54 14.54
N VAL A 166 -5.99 21.64 14.23
CA VAL A 166 -6.89 22.66 14.77
C VAL A 166 -7.86 22.05 15.76
N ALA A 167 -8.50 20.94 15.38
CA ALA A 167 -9.53 20.31 16.17
C ALA A 167 -9.66 18.82 15.80
N ILE A 168 -10.05 18.00 16.77
CA ILE A 168 -10.29 16.56 16.61
C ILE A 168 -11.69 16.24 17.12
N ASN A 169 -12.51 15.63 16.28
CA ASN A 169 -13.72 14.94 16.71
C ASN A 169 -13.38 13.53 17.18
N LEU A 170 -13.90 13.14 18.34
CA LEU A 170 -13.71 11.79 18.91
C LEU A 170 -15.03 11.03 19.01
N LYS A 171 -16.03 11.64 19.65
CA LYS A 171 -17.38 11.09 19.82
C LYS A 171 -18.39 12.16 19.38
N ASP A 172 -19.31 12.51 20.26
CA ASP A 172 -20.30 13.56 20.02
C ASP A 172 -19.77 14.96 20.40
N TYR A 173 -18.45 15.10 20.55
CA TYR A 173 -17.79 16.35 20.88
C TYR A 173 -16.45 16.51 20.14
N VAL A 174 -16.01 17.77 20.09
CA VAL A 174 -14.77 18.20 19.47
C VAL A 174 -13.81 18.72 20.55
N VAL A 175 -12.54 18.33 20.42
CA VAL A 175 -11.44 18.79 21.26
C VAL A 175 -10.44 19.61 20.45
N ASP A 176 -9.78 20.55 21.11
CA ASP A 176 -8.75 21.43 20.56
C ASP A 176 -7.55 21.55 21.53
N PRO A 177 -6.46 22.24 21.17
CA PRO A 177 -5.27 22.33 22.03
C PRO A 177 -5.50 22.86 23.44
N THR A 178 -6.60 23.57 23.71
CA THR A 178 -6.96 24.07 25.05
C THR A 178 -7.51 22.98 25.97
N ASP A 179 -7.86 21.80 25.45
CA ASP A 179 -8.45 20.69 26.21
C ASP A 179 -7.42 19.74 26.87
N GLY A 180 -6.14 20.10 26.89
CA GLY A 180 -5.09 19.42 27.65
C GLY A 180 -5.00 17.91 27.37
N ASP A 181 -5.27 17.08 28.38
CA ASP A 181 -5.13 15.62 28.27
C ASP A 181 -6.13 14.98 27.30
N LEU A 182 -7.29 15.60 27.06
CA LEU A 182 -8.22 15.14 26.02
C LEU A 182 -7.67 15.40 24.62
N TRP A 183 -7.00 16.53 24.42
CA TRP A 183 -6.28 16.82 23.18
C TRP A 183 -5.17 15.79 22.93
N MET A 184 -4.40 15.46 23.96
CA MET A 184 -3.37 14.44 23.89
C MET A 184 -3.93 13.06 23.53
N LEU A 185 -5.02 12.63 24.18
CA LEU A 185 -5.70 11.39 23.83
C LEU A 185 -6.21 11.43 22.38
N GLY A 186 -6.80 12.55 21.96
CA GLY A 186 -7.30 12.71 20.61
C GLY A 186 -6.24 12.49 19.55
N LYS A 187 -5.04 13.06 19.73
CA LYS A 187 -3.90 12.80 18.83
C LYS A 187 -3.55 11.32 18.77
N PHE A 188 -3.53 10.61 19.89
CA PHE A 188 -3.26 9.17 19.89
C PHE A 188 -4.35 8.34 19.21
N THR A 189 -5.62 8.70 19.39
CA THR A 189 -6.74 8.08 18.67
C THR A 189 -6.58 8.26 17.17
N VAL A 190 -6.19 9.45 16.72
CA VAL A 190 -5.95 9.74 15.30
C VAL A 190 -4.72 8.98 14.77
N MET A 191 -3.62 8.90 15.53
CA MET A 191 -2.43 8.10 15.17
C MET A 191 -2.75 6.59 15.08
N GLN A 192 -3.60 6.07 15.97
CA GLN A 192 -4.10 4.70 15.90
C GLN A 192 -4.95 4.50 14.64
N GLY A 193 -5.86 5.44 14.36
CA GLY A 193 -6.68 5.46 13.14
C GLY A 193 -5.81 5.38 11.89
N ALA A 194 -4.84 6.29 11.77
CA ALA A 194 -3.90 6.35 10.67
C ALA A 194 -3.07 5.07 10.52
N SER A 195 -2.57 4.52 11.63
CA SER A 195 -1.80 3.27 11.60
C SER A 195 -2.60 2.11 11.03
N ASN A 196 -3.85 1.94 11.47
CA ASN A 196 -4.68 0.85 10.99
C ASN A 196 -5.05 1.08 9.53
N HIS A 197 -5.49 2.29 9.19
CA HIS A 197 -5.90 2.63 7.83
C HIS A 197 -4.76 2.49 6.82
N ILE A 198 -3.55 2.97 7.13
CA ILE A 198 -2.44 2.84 6.17
C ILE A 198 -2.16 1.36 5.91
N ASN A 199 -2.10 0.53 6.96
CA ASN A 199 -1.71 -0.87 6.85
C ASN A 199 -2.75 -1.74 6.17
N VAL A 200 -4.05 -1.45 6.31
CA VAL A 200 -5.10 -2.35 5.80
C VAL A 200 -6.04 -1.75 4.77
N ALA A 201 -6.09 -0.43 4.59
CA ALA A 201 -7.01 0.21 3.64
C ALA A 201 -6.29 0.91 2.47
N GLU A 202 -5.21 1.65 2.72
CA GLU A 202 -4.54 2.43 1.67
C GLU A 202 -3.32 1.71 1.09
N HIS A 203 -2.39 1.24 1.92
CA HIS A 203 -1.19 0.55 1.46
C HIS A 203 -1.47 -0.73 0.64
N PRO A 204 -2.48 -1.56 0.99
CA PRO A 204 -2.87 -2.71 0.17
C PRO A 204 -3.15 -2.42 -1.29
N LYS A 205 -3.55 -1.18 -1.63
CA LYS A 205 -3.80 -0.75 -3.02
C LYS A 205 -2.54 -0.80 -3.89
N LEU A 206 -1.35 -0.75 -3.28
CA LEU A 206 -0.06 -0.89 -3.96
C LEU A 206 0.32 -2.37 -4.18
N HIS A 207 -0.23 -3.27 -3.36
CA HIS A 207 0.06 -4.71 -3.41
C HIS A 207 -0.90 -5.47 -4.30
N PHE A 208 -2.14 -5.62 -3.84
CA PHE A 208 -2.99 -6.73 -4.24
C PHE A 208 -3.62 -6.54 -5.62
N PRO A 209 -3.99 -5.33 -6.07
CA PRO A 209 -4.44 -5.16 -7.46
C PRO A 209 -3.34 -5.54 -8.47
N MET A 210 -2.06 -5.39 -8.10
CA MET A 210 -0.93 -5.70 -8.96
C MET A 210 -0.69 -7.21 -9.11
N ASP A 211 -1.27 -8.05 -8.25
CA ASP A 211 -1.16 -9.51 -8.38
C ASP A 211 -1.84 -10.03 -9.64
N ALA A 212 -2.95 -9.41 -10.06
CA ALA A 212 -3.62 -9.75 -11.32
C ALA A 212 -2.69 -9.46 -12.51
N ILE A 213 -2.10 -8.28 -12.57
CA ILE A 213 -1.15 -7.89 -13.61
C ILE A 213 0.05 -8.84 -13.62
N ASN A 214 0.63 -9.12 -12.44
CA ASN A 214 1.77 -10.02 -12.27
C ASN A 214 1.47 -11.42 -12.79
N ALA A 215 0.35 -12.01 -12.35
CA ALA A 215 -0.04 -13.35 -12.74
C ALA A 215 -0.33 -13.45 -14.25
N ILE A 216 -1.06 -12.49 -14.80
CA ILE A 216 -1.38 -12.44 -16.23
C ILE A 216 -0.11 -12.22 -17.07
N THR A 217 0.80 -11.33 -16.67
CA THR A 217 2.08 -11.18 -17.38
C THR A 217 2.86 -12.49 -17.42
N LYS A 218 2.97 -13.20 -16.29
CA LYS A 218 3.69 -14.47 -16.21
C LYS A 218 3.05 -15.55 -17.09
N SER A 219 1.72 -15.56 -17.20
CA SER A 219 0.98 -16.62 -17.89
C SER A 219 0.74 -16.36 -19.38
N ALA A 220 0.54 -15.10 -19.77
CA ALA A 220 0.00 -14.71 -21.07
C ALA A 220 0.97 -13.91 -21.97
N VAL A 221 2.12 -13.46 -21.43
CA VAL A 221 3.12 -12.75 -22.23
C VAL A 221 4.35 -13.66 -22.44
N PRO A 222 4.83 -13.86 -23.68
CA PRO A 222 5.99 -14.70 -23.95
C PRO A 222 7.26 -14.18 -23.26
N MET A 223 8.13 -15.08 -22.81
CA MET A 223 9.33 -14.72 -22.04
C MET A 223 10.34 -13.88 -22.84
N ASP A 224 10.38 -14.05 -24.16
CA ASP A 224 11.24 -13.26 -25.05
C ASP A 224 10.63 -11.89 -25.45
N HIS A 225 9.38 -11.61 -25.06
CA HIS A 225 8.70 -10.36 -25.39
C HIS A 225 9.23 -9.19 -24.52
N ILE A 226 9.37 -7.99 -25.12
CA ILE A 226 9.91 -6.80 -24.45
C ILE A 226 9.14 -6.47 -23.16
N LEU A 227 7.80 -6.52 -23.20
CA LEU A 227 6.95 -6.28 -22.02
C LEU A 227 7.26 -7.28 -20.88
N PHE A 228 7.49 -8.55 -21.20
CA PHE A 228 7.81 -9.57 -20.19
C PHE A 228 9.17 -9.29 -19.56
N GLN A 229 10.21 -9.10 -20.39
CA GLN A 229 11.56 -8.79 -19.93
C GLN A 229 11.59 -7.53 -19.06
N PHE A 230 10.79 -6.53 -19.44
CA PHE A 230 10.70 -5.28 -18.72
C PHE A 230 10.01 -5.43 -17.35
N LEU A 231 8.90 -6.18 -17.27
CA LEU A 231 8.12 -6.26 -16.03
C LEU A 231 8.59 -7.34 -15.05
N ILE A 232 9.17 -8.45 -15.54
CA ILE A 232 9.44 -9.62 -14.69
C ILE A 232 10.35 -9.33 -13.48
N PRO A 233 11.37 -8.44 -13.54
CA PRO A 233 12.16 -8.10 -12.36
C PRO A 233 11.32 -7.42 -11.26
N HIS A 234 10.30 -6.66 -11.64
CA HIS A 234 9.42 -5.93 -10.72
C HIS A 234 8.34 -6.81 -10.06
N PHE A 235 8.20 -8.04 -10.54
CA PHE A 235 7.28 -9.05 -10.02
C PHE A 235 7.95 -10.11 -9.17
N GLU A 236 9.25 -9.97 -8.93
CA GLU A 236 10.02 -10.88 -8.10
C GLU A 236 9.44 -10.91 -6.68
N ILE A 237 9.13 -12.12 -6.19
CA ILE A 237 8.69 -12.44 -4.82
C ILE A 237 7.25 -12.00 -4.47
N THR A 238 6.71 -11.00 -5.15
CA THR A 238 5.43 -10.35 -4.83
C THR A 238 4.26 -11.33 -4.67
N LEU A 239 4.03 -12.25 -5.62
CA LEU A 239 2.88 -13.18 -5.56
C LEU A 239 2.89 -14.03 -4.29
N LYS A 240 4.06 -14.58 -3.93
CA LYS A 240 4.14 -15.39 -2.72
C LYS A 240 4.02 -14.53 -1.48
N LEU A 241 4.64 -13.35 -1.46
CA LEU A 241 4.55 -12.42 -0.34
C LEU A 241 3.10 -12.02 -0.06
N ASN A 242 2.37 -11.57 -1.08
CA ASN A 242 0.98 -11.19 -0.97
C ASN A 242 0.09 -12.37 -0.54
N TYR A 243 0.36 -13.58 -1.05
CA TYR A 243 -0.29 -14.80 -0.54
C TYR A 243 -0.03 -15.01 0.96
N GLN A 244 1.20 -14.78 1.44
CA GLN A 244 1.51 -14.95 2.87
C GLN A 244 0.75 -13.94 3.73
N VAL A 245 0.60 -12.70 3.25
CA VAL A 245 -0.18 -11.66 3.95
C VAL A 245 -1.67 -11.99 3.93
N LEU A 246 -2.22 -12.36 2.78
CA LEU A 246 -3.66 -12.52 2.62
C LEU A 246 -4.20 -13.87 3.10
N ASN A 247 -3.43 -14.94 3.01
CA ASN A 247 -3.99 -16.30 3.09
C ASN A 247 -3.26 -17.22 4.07
N ASN A 248 -2.11 -16.82 4.63
CA ASN A 248 -1.40 -17.68 5.57
C ASN A 248 -2.06 -17.64 6.97
N PRO A 249 -2.27 -18.78 7.65
CA PRO A 249 -2.77 -18.85 9.03
C PRO A 249 -1.89 -18.16 10.09
N THR A 250 -0.67 -17.77 9.71
CA THR A 250 0.31 -17.03 10.52
C THR A 250 0.52 -15.59 10.04
N SER A 251 -0.31 -15.10 9.12
CA SER A 251 -0.33 -13.69 8.74
C SER A 251 -0.60 -12.78 9.93
N LEU A 252 0.01 -11.59 9.97
CA LEU A 252 -0.32 -10.59 10.99
C LEU A 252 -1.82 -10.21 10.98
N LEU A 253 -2.51 -10.35 9.84
CA LEU A 253 -3.95 -10.07 9.72
C LEU A 253 -4.82 -11.07 10.50
N GLU A 254 -4.31 -12.28 10.77
CA GLU A 254 -5.01 -13.25 11.64
C GLU A 254 -5.11 -12.76 13.10
N ASN A 255 -4.17 -11.91 13.50
CA ASN A 255 -4.10 -11.21 14.79
C ASN A 255 -4.46 -12.09 16.02
N LYS A 256 -3.97 -13.32 16.06
CA LYS A 256 -4.24 -14.26 17.16
C LYS A 256 -3.52 -13.82 18.44
N TRP A 257 -4.09 -14.15 19.60
CA TRP A 257 -3.59 -13.70 20.89
C TRP A 257 -2.10 -14.02 21.12
N TRP A 258 -1.67 -15.23 20.71
CA TRP A 258 -0.31 -15.74 20.88
C TRP A 258 0.71 -15.14 19.89
N MET A 259 0.26 -14.44 18.85
CA MET A 259 1.14 -13.87 17.83
C MET A 259 1.81 -12.62 18.39
N ILE A 260 3.03 -12.76 18.89
CA ILE A 260 3.84 -11.66 19.45
C ILE A 260 4.21 -10.57 18.43
N TYR A 261 3.75 -10.68 17.20
CA TYR A 261 3.92 -9.75 16.09
C TYR A 261 2.59 -9.35 15.44
N GLY A 262 1.44 -9.69 16.03
CA GLY A 262 0.12 -9.22 15.60
C GLY A 262 -0.22 -7.94 16.36
N PRO A 263 -0.02 -6.73 15.77
CA PRO A 263 -0.11 -5.48 16.50
C PRO A 263 -1.52 -4.88 16.46
N PHE A 264 -2.40 -5.39 15.60
CA PHE A 264 -3.71 -4.80 15.37
C PHE A 264 -4.59 -4.83 16.63
N PRO A 265 -5.48 -3.83 16.80
CA PRO A 265 -6.32 -3.72 17.99
C PRO A 265 -7.62 -4.55 17.90
N ALA A 266 -7.96 -5.07 16.72
CA ALA A 266 -9.26 -5.67 16.44
C ALA A 266 -9.17 -7.09 15.88
N THR A 267 -10.31 -7.78 15.78
CA THR A 267 -10.37 -9.14 15.22
C THR A 267 -9.93 -9.19 13.76
N SER A 268 -9.42 -10.35 13.31
CA SER A 268 -9.03 -10.58 11.90
C SER A 268 -10.16 -10.19 10.93
N LYS A 269 -11.38 -10.64 11.21
CA LYS A 269 -12.56 -10.33 10.40
C LYS A 269 -12.80 -8.83 10.28
N SER A 270 -12.86 -8.11 11.40
CA SER A 270 -13.13 -6.66 11.33
C SER A 270 -11.98 -5.86 10.73
N MET A 271 -10.72 -6.32 10.86
CA MET A 271 -9.60 -5.71 10.13
C MET A 271 -9.73 -5.88 8.61
N ARG A 272 -10.31 -7.00 8.15
CA ARG A 272 -10.63 -7.23 6.73
C ARG A 272 -11.78 -6.35 6.25
N ASP A 273 -12.78 -6.12 7.09
CA ASP A 273 -13.87 -5.18 6.75
C ASP A 273 -13.32 -3.76 6.48
N LEU A 274 -12.27 -3.34 7.20
CA LEU A 274 -11.56 -2.08 6.92
C LEU A 274 -10.78 -2.11 5.58
N MET A 275 -10.27 -3.26 5.15
CA MET A 275 -9.68 -3.42 3.82
C MET A 275 -10.70 -3.29 2.70
N VAL A 276 -11.91 -3.84 2.91
CA VAL A 276 -13.03 -3.67 1.97
C VAL A 276 -13.37 -2.19 1.79
N VAL A 277 -13.35 -1.38 2.85
CA VAL A 277 -13.52 0.08 2.75
C VAL A 277 -12.46 0.71 1.85
N GLY A 278 -11.21 0.25 1.94
CA GLY A 278 -10.13 0.72 1.07
C GLY A 278 -10.42 0.54 -0.42
N TYR A 279 -11.00 -0.61 -0.80
CA TYR A 279 -11.30 -0.92 -2.20
C TYR A 279 -12.65 -0.39 -2.69
N CYS A 280 -13.70 -0.54 -1.90
CA CYS A 280 -15.05 -0.15 -2.28
C CYS A 280 -15.33 1.34 -2.08
N GLY A 281 -14.57 2.00 -1.20
CA GLY A 281 -14.84 3.36 -0.76
C GLY A 281 -16.07 3.49 0.13
N ILE A 282 -16.39 4.71 0.54
CA ILE A 282 -17.61 5.06 1.28
C ILE A 282 -18.37 6.11 0.46
N LYS A 283 -19.63 5.78 0.12
CA LYS A 283 -20.47 6.66 -0.72
C LYS A 283 -20.62 8.04 -0.07
N GLY A 284 -20.27 9.09 -0.81
CA GLY A 284 -20.38 10.48 -0.35
C GLY A 284 -19.30 10.91 0.64
N ASN A 285 -18.26 10.09 0.86
CA ASN A 285 -17.13 10.45 1.69
C ASN A 285 -15.86 10.61 0.83
N PRO A 286 -15.34 11.85 0.68
CA PRO A 286 -14.19 12.11 -0.18
C PRO A 286 -12.87 11.53 0.33
N SER A 287 -12.79 11.16 1.62
CA SER A 287 -11.62 10.51 2.20
C SER A 287 -11.49 9.04 1.79
N TYR A 288 -12.60 8.42 1.36
CA TYR A 288 -12.67 7.00 1.02
C TYR A 288 -13.21 6.80 -0.40
N ASN A 289 -12.41 7.18 -1.39
CA ASN A 289 -12.72 6.89 -2.78
C ASN A 289 -12.56 5.40 -3.07
N LYS A 290 -13.44 4.87 -3.91
CA LYS A 290 -13.30 3.54 -4.49
C LYS A 290 -11.94 3.44 -5.20
N TYR A 291 -11.28 2.29 -5.08
CA TYR A 291 -10.02 2.07 -5.79
C TYR A 291 -10.26 2.04 -7.31
N GLU A 292 -9.44 2.82 -8.01
CA GLU A 292 -9.31 2.81 -9.45
C GLU A 292 -7.83 2.75 -9.81
N PHE A 293 -7.49 2.02 -10.88
CA PHE A 293 -6.12 1.95 -11.35
C PHE A 293 -5.64 3.37 -11.72
N PRO A 294 -4.54 3.87 -11.11
CA PRO A 294 -4.16 5.27 -11.18
C PRO A 294 -3.44 5.59 -12.50
N ILE A 295 -4.13 5.46 -13.64
CA ILE A 295 -3.54 5.58 -14.98
C ILE A 295 -2.83 6.93 -15.21
N ASN A 296 -3.22 7.99 -14.51
CA ASN A 296 -2.62 9.31 -14.64
C ASN A 296 -1.46 9.57 -13.65
N GLY A 297 -0.94 8.52 -13.01
CA GLY A 297 0.13 8.59 -12.03
C GLY A 297 -0.36 8.60 -10.59
N PRO A 298 0.56 8.80 -9.62
CA PRO A 298 0.26 8.76 -8.20
C PRO A 298 -0.95 9.64 -7.85
N ARG A 299 -1.79 9.18 -6.91
CA ARG A 299 -2.85 10.02 -6.35
C ARG A 299 -2.23 11.29 -5.80
N LYS A 300 -2.85 12.43 -6.10
CA LYS A 300 -2.43 13.72 -5.58
C LYS A 300 -2.50 13.72 -4.05
N VAL A 301 -1.37 14.05 -3.43
CA VAL A 301 -1.24 14.21 -1.97
C VAL A 301 -0.80 15.65 -1.70
N HIS A 302 -1.54 16.37 -0.87
CA HIS A 302 -1.34 17.79 -0.61
C HIS A 302 -0.21 18.07 0.40
N SER A 303 0.97 17.48 0.17
CA SER A 303 2.16 17.69 1.00
C SER A 303 3.47 17.46 0.24
N ASP A 304 4.58 17.74 0.91
CA ASP A 304 5.93 17.40 0.42
C ASP A 304 6.08 15.92 0.07
N PHE A 305 5.36 15.05 0.77
CA PHE A 305 5.30 13.62 0.46
C PHE A 305 4.75 13.39 -0.94
N GLY A 306 3.65 14.06 -1.31
CA GLY A 306 3.06 14.01 -2.65
C GLY A 306 4.00 14.54 -3.73
N LEU A 307 4.60 15.70 -3.50
CA LEU A 307 5.55 16.33 -4.42
C LEU A 307 6.77 15.43 -4.71
N PHE A 308 7.25 14.71 -3.70
CA PHE A 308 8.30 13.71 -3.86
C PHE A 308 7.88 12.60 -4.85
N HIS A 309 6.71 11.99 -4.65
CA HIS A 309 6.21 10.93 -5.54
C HIS A 309 5.99 11.43 -6.98
N GLU A 310 5.41 12.63 -7.15
CA GLU A 310 5.17 13.24 -8.46
C GLU A 310 6.47 13.45 -9.25
N LYS A 311 7.54 13.91 -8.59
CA LYS A 311 8.85 14.12 -9.25
C LYS A 311 9.42 12.81 -9.80
N TYR A 312 9.41 11.75 -9.00
CA TYR A 312 9.95 10.46 -9.41
C TYR A 312 9.07 9.75 -10.44
N TYR A 313 7.75 9.82 -10.33
CA TYR A 313 6.83 9.21 -11.31
C TYR A 313 7.15 9.63 -12.75
N LYS A 314 7.53 10.89 -12.97
CA LYS A 314 7.94 11.38 -14.31
C LYS A 314 9.10 10.56 -14.90
N ALA A 315 10.06 10.12 -14.09
CA ALA A 315 11.16 9.27 -14.54
C ALA A 315 10.67 7.87 -14.93
N TYR A 316 9.77 7.27 -14.13
CA TYR A 316 9.16 5.97 -14.45
C TYR A 316 8.32 6.01 -15.72
N TYR A 317 7.47 7.04 -15.87
CA TYR A 317 6.69 7.26 -17.08
C TYR A 317 7.60 7.41 -18.31
N ASN A 318 8.67 8.19 -18.22
CA ASN A 318 9.62 8.36 -19.33
C ASN A 318 10.37 7.06 -19.65
N LEU A 319 10.76 6.27 -18.64
CA LEU A 319 11.35 4.95 -18.87
C LEU A 319 10.36 4.06 -19.62
N ALA A 320 9.13 3.93 -19.12
CA ALA A 320 8.10 3.12 -19.75
C ALA A 320 7.82 3.58 -21.19
N LYS A 321 7.64 4.88 -21.42
CA LYS A 321 7.41 5.44 -22.75
C LYS A 321 8.50 5.06 -23.75
N ASN A 322 9.76 5.16 -23.35
CA ASN A 322 10.90 4.88 -24.22
C ASN A 322 11.14 3.38 -24.45
N ILE A 323 10.90 2.53 -23.45
CA ILE A 323 11.05 1.08 -23.62
C ILE A 323 9.91 0.53 -24.49
N LEU A 324 8.68 0.97 -24.24
CA LEU A 324 7.49 0.43 -24.90
C LEU A 324 7.29 0.98 -26.31
N SER A 325 7.99 2.04 -26.72
CA SER A 325 7.95 2.53 -28.10
C SER A 325 8.56 1.56 -29.12
N GLU A 326 9.34 0.57 -28.67
CA GLU A 326 9.87 -0.51 -29.51
C GLU A 326 8.83 -1.63 -29.75
N ILE A 327 7.67 -1.59 -29.09
CA ILE A 327 6.57 -2.54 -29.32
C ILE A 327 5.63 -1.94 -30.35
N SER A 328 5.33 -2.70 -31.41
CA SER A 328 4.41 -2.28 -32.46
C SER A 328 3.02 -2.02 -31.91
N LYS A 329 2.36 -0.96 -32.40
CA LYS A 329 0.95 -0.71 -32.10
C LYS A 329 0.11 -1.93 -32.50
N ASN A 330 -0.89 -2.25 -31.68
CA ASN A 330 -1.74 -3.44 -31.82
C ASN A 330 -0.97 -4.77 -31.72
N ASP A 331 0.18 -4.80 -31.02
CA ASP A 331 0.81 -6.05 -30.64
C ASP A 331 -0.23 -6.96 -29.96
N LYS A 332 -0.31 -8.21 -30.43
CA LYS A 332 -1.33 -9.16 -29.99
C LYS A 332 -1.20 -9.47 -28.49
N TYR A 333 0.03 -9.68 -28.00
CA TYR A 333 0.26 -10.05 -26.61
C TYR A 333 -0.04 -8.91 -25.66
N VAL A 334 0.27 -7.67 -26.03
CA VAL A 334 -0.11 -6.49 -25.23
C VAL A 334 -1.63 -6.29 -25.24
N THR A 335 -2.28 -6.47 -26.39
CA THR A 335 -3.74 -6.32 -26.52
C THR A 335 -4.47 -7.36 -25.66
N ASP A 336 -4.06 -8.63 -25.73
CA ASP A 336 -4.63 -9.70 -24.92
C ASP A 336 -4.32 -9.52 -23.43
N TRP A 337 -3.09 -9.15 -23.09
CA TRP A 337 -2.67 -8.84 -21.72
C TRP A 337 -3.55 -7.77 -21.09
N ALA A 338 -3.79 -6.66 -21.80
CA ALA A 338 -4.65 -5.58 -21.33
C ALA A 338 -6.12 -6.03 -21.19
N ASN A 339 -6.64 -6.80 -22.14
CA ASN A 339 -8.00 -7.37 -22.04
C ASN A 339 -8.15 -8.28 -20.81
N TYR A 340 -7.19 -9.18 -20.56
CA TYR A 340 -7.24 -10.05 -19.39
C TYR A 340 -7.16 -9.26 -18.09
N ILE A 341 -6.34 -8.21 -18.00
CA ILE A 341 -6.27 -7.37 -16.79
C ILE A 341 -7.58 -6.61 -16.60
N HIS A 342 -8.14 -6.02 -17.66
CA HIS A 342 -9.38 -5.26 -17.58
C HIS A 342 -10.56 -6.08 -17.03
N LEU A 343 -10.62 -7.38 -17.34
CA LEU A 343 -11.63 -8.28 -16.78
C LEU A 343 -11.54 -8.40 -15.25
N GLU A 344 -10.33 -8.32 -14.69
CA GLU A 344 -10.08 -8.47 -13.25
C GLU A 344 -10.03 -7.11 -12.53
N MET A 345 -9.70 -6.04 -13.26
CA MET A 345 -9.60 -4.66 -12.80
C MET A 345 -10.19 -3.71 -13.86
N PRO A 346 -11.51 -3.44 -13.83
CA PRO A 346 -12.20 -2.69 -14.88
C PRO A 346 -11.73 -1.25 -15.12
N SER A 347 -10.99 -0.65 -14.18
CA SER A 347 -10.39 0.68 -14.34
C SER A 347 -9.05 0.66 -15.09
N PHE A 348 -8.47 -0.52 -15.34
CA PHE A 348 -7.32 -0.68 -16.21
C PHE A 348 -7.76 -0.60 -17.68
N PRO A 349 -7.02 0.06 -18.59
CA PRO A 349 -7.42 0.15 -20.00
C PRO A 349 -7.52 -1.23 -20.66
N ASN A 350 -8.58 -1.47 -21.43
CA ASN A 350 -8.71 -2.70 -22.23
C ASN A 350 -7.75 -2.70 -23.45
N GLY A 351 -7.78 -3.77 -24.24
CA GLY A 351 -6.89 -3.96 -25.39
C GLY A 351 -7.03 -2.92 -26.51
N VAL A 352 -8.14 -2.17 -26.57
CA VAL A 352 -8.29 -1.03 -27.48
C VAL A 352 -7.74 0.24 -26.82
N GLU A 353 -8.21 0.53 -25.60
CA GLU A 353 -7.88 1.73 -24.84
C GLU A 353 -6.39 1.83 -24.48
N ILE A 354 -5.69 0.70 -24.32
CA ILE A 354 -4.26 0.68 -24.00
C ILE A 354 -3.41 1.38 -25.06
N TRP A 355 -3.87 1.38 -26.32
CA TRP A 355 -3.19 2.00 -27.46
C TRP A 355 -3.63 3.44 -27.74
N GLU A 356 -4.56 3.97 -26.96
CA GLU A 356 -5.00 5.35 -27.07
C GLU A 356 -4.06 6.28 -26.30
N ASN A 357 -3.71 7.40 -26.92
CA ASN A 357 -2.79 8.38 -26.34
C ASN A 357 -1.49 7.71 -25.86
N ASP A 358 -1.07 8.03 -24.63
CA ASP A 358 0.08 7.42 -23.95
C ASP A 358 -0.35 6.38 -22.91
N ASN A 359 -1.55 5.78 -23.03
CA ASN A 359 -2.10 4.88 -21.98
C ASN A 359 -1.18 3.70 -21.67
N PHE A 360 -0.55 3.07 -22.66
CA PHE A 360 0.38 1.97 -22.42
C PHE A 360 1.58 2.39 -21.54
N ALA A 361 2.21 3.53 -21.88
CA ALA A 361 3.33 4.08 -21.13
C ALA A 361 2.93 4.54 -19.73
N LYS A 362 1.74 5.14 -19.60
CA LYS A 362 1.14 5.55 -18.33
C LYS A 362 0.87 4.37 -17.41
N ALA A 363 0.25 3.31 -17.94
CA ALA A 363 -0.11 2.12 -17.18
C ALA A 363 1.13 1.39 -16.64
N VAL A 364 2.12 1.17 -17.51
CA VAL A 364 3.37 0.55 -17.09
C VAL A 364 4.19 1.48 -16.19
N GLY A 365 4.22 2.79 -16.48
CA GLY A 365 4.92 3.77 -15.65
C GLY A 365 4.41 3.81 -14.21
N VAL A 366 3.08 3.79 -14.00
CA VAL A 366 2.52 3.78 -12.65
C VAL A 366 2.70 2.44 -11.95
N LEU A 367 2.56 1.33 -12.69
CA LEU A 367 2.84 -0.02 -12.18
C LEU A 367 4.28 -0.14 -11.64
N LEU A 368 5.26 0.35 -12.39
CA LEU A 368 6.67 0.33 -11.96
C LEU A 368 6.88 1.20 -10.73
N TRP A 369 6.25 2.38 -10.69
CA TRP A 369 6.31 3.26 -9.52
C TRP A 369 5.68 2.61 -8.27
N ASP A 370 4.48 2.04 -8.39
CA ASP A 370 3.75 1.36 -7.31
C ASP A 370 4.60 0.25 -6.69
N LEU A 371 5.11 -0.65 -7.53
CA LEU A 371 5.87 -1.83 -7.12
C LEU A 371 7.28 -1.52 -6.58
N THR A 372 7.77 -0.28 -6.76
CA THR A 372 9.11 0.12 -6.34
C THR A 372 9.04 1.23 -5.29
N LEU A 373 9.13 2.49 -5.71
CA LEU A 373 9.21 3.66 -4.85
C LEU A 373 7.92 3.88 -4.05
N GLY A 374 6.76 3.74 -4.69
CA GLY A 374 5.45 3.94 -4.07
C GLY A 374 5.29 3.08 -2.82
N HIS A 375 5.50 1.78 -2.98
CA HIS A 375 5.50 0.81 -1.89
C HIS A 375 6.61 1.06 -0.87
N ALA A 376 7.85 1.25 -1.32
CA ALA A 376 8.99 1.29 -0.41
C ALA A 376 8.98 2.47 0.55
N VAL A 377 8.55 3.64 0.06
CA VAL A 377 8.49 4.88 0.84
C VAL A 377 7.42 4.80 1.92
N ASP A 378 6.29 4.13 1.66
CA ASP A 378 5.27 3.88 2.68
C ASP A 378 5.86 3.11 3.86
N HIS A 379 6.52 1.99 3.56
CA HIS A 379 7.19 1.16 4.56
C HIS A 379 8.28 1.91 5.31
N LYS A 380 9.17 2.62 4.60
CA LYS A 380 10.25 3.38 5.23
C LYS A 380 9.71 4.41 6.20
N THR A 381 8.84 5.31 5.72
CA THR A 381 8.31 6.39 6.55
C THR A 381 7.43 5.88 7.68
N TYR A 382 6.70 4.78 7.49
CA TYR A 382 5.94 4.13 8.57
C TYR A 382 6.85 3.50 9.63
N SER A 383 7.86 2.75 9.21
CA SER A 383 8.74 1.99 10.11
C SER A 383 9.64 2.86 10.99
N GLU A 384 9.91 4.09 10.54
CA GLU A 384 10.68 5.10 11.26
C GLU A 384 9.88 5.79 12.37
N MET A 385 8.54 5.71 12.35
CA MET A 385 7.69 6.26 13.41
C MET A 385 7.83 5.44 14.70
N PRO A 386 8.24 6.03 15.83
CA PRO A 386 8.39 5.28 17.07
C PRO A 386 7.07 4.77 17.65
N ALA A 387 7.07 3.54 18.20
CA ALA A 387 5.87 2.90 18.76
C ALA A 387 5.17 3.73 19.86
N TYR A 388 5.94 4.52 20.64
CA TYR A 388 5.40 5.36 21.71
C TYR A 388 4.67 6.61 21.21
N TRP A 389 4.80 6.94 19.92
CA TRP A 389 4.06 8.01 19.24
C TRP A 389 3.08 7.49 18.19
N ASN A 390 3.28 6.25 17.72
CA ASN A 390 2.45 5.62 16.71
C ASN A 390 1.82 4.30 17.19
N PRO A 391 0.96 4.33 18.23
CA PRO A 391 0.39 3.11 18.78
C PRO A 391 -0.69 2.54 17.87
N MET A 392 -0.62 1.23 17.59
CA MET A 392 -1.73 0.50 16.94
C MET A 392 -2.82 0.07 17.94
N ARG A 393 -2.50 0.06 19.24
CA ARG A 393 -3.40 -0.37 20.32
C ARG A 393 -3.48 0.72 21.36
N LEU A 394 -4.69 1.01 21.84
CA LEU A 394 -4.96 1.90 22.95
C LEU A 394 -5.84 1.19 23.99
N ARG A 395 -5.54 1.39 25.26
CA ARG A 395 -6.25 0.84 26.43
C ARG A 395 -7.06 1.86 27.21
N VAL A 396 -7.11 3.09 26.70
CA VAL A 396 -7.87 4.19 27.26
C VAL A 396 -8.87 4.63 26.22
N ALA A 397 -10.14 4.66 26.60
CA ALA A 397 -11.22 5.23 25.79
C ALA A 397 -11.33 6.73 26.05
N SER A 398 -11.83 7.48 25.07
CA SER A 398 -12.29 8.84 25.35
C SER A 398 -13.53 8.81 26.26
N PRO A 399 -13.73 9.80 27.15
CA PRO A 399 -14.95 9.88 27.93
C PRO A 399 -16.17 10.07 27.03
N LEU A 400 -17.34 9.66 27.49
CA LEU A 400 -18.60 9.77 26.72
C LEU A 400 -18.97 11.23 26.42
N LEU A 401 -18.66 12.14 27.34
CA LEU A 401 -18.86 13.58 27.21
C LEU A 401 -17.53 14.29 27.39
N LYS A 402 -17.41 15.50 26.80
CA LYS A 402 -16.26 16.36 26.99
C LYS A 402 -16.08 16.68 28.48
N ASN A 403 -14.96 16.26 29.05
CA ASN A 403 -14.66 16.41 30.48
C ASN A 403 -13.31 17.14 30.68
N PRO A 404 -13.32 18.43 31.08
CA PRO A 404 -12.11 19.20 31.35
C PRO A 404 -11.20 18.59 32.44
N ASP A 405 -11.78 17.80 33.34
CA ASP A 405 -11.04 17.16 34.44
C ASP A 405 -10.44 15.81 34.07
N PHE A 406 -10.64 15.35 32.82
CA PHE A 406 -10.04 14.10 32.35
C PHE A 406 -8.51 14.14 32.50
N LYS A 407 -7.94 13.03 32.98
CA LYS A 407 -6.50 12.86 33.12
C LYS A 407 -6.01 11.65 32.35
N LEU A 408 -5.06 11.85 31.45
CA LEU A 408 -4.47 10.81 30.63
C LEU A 408 -3.21 10.26 31.31
N ASN A 409 -3.22 8.97 31.63
CA ASN A 409 -1.99 8.28 32.04
C ASN A 409 -1.35 7.57 30.83
N LEU A 410 -0.35 8.21 30.24
CA LEU A 410 0.40 7.70 29.08
C LEU A 410 1.06 6.33 29.34
N LYS A 411 1.43 6.03 30.59
CA LYS A 411 2.06 4.74 30.94
C LYS A 411 1.09 3.57 30.89
N SER A 412 -0.20 3.80 31.16
CA SER A 412 -1.24 2.77 31.14
C SER A 412 -2.04 2.75 29.84
N ALA A 413 -1.85 3.74 28.96
CA ALA A 413 -2.52 3.80 27.65
C ALA A 413 -2.12 2.64 26.72
N VAL A 414 -0.97 2.02 26.96
CA VAL A 414 -0.48 0.81 26.28
C VAL A 414 0.20 -0.11 27.28
N THR A 415 0.27 -1.41 26.98
CA THR A 415 1.12 -2.34 27.75
C THR A 415 2.48 -2.55 27.09
N ILE A 416 3.40 -3.16 27.83
CA ILE A 416 4.67 -3.67 27.30
C ILE A 416 4.43 -4.68 26.17
N ILE A 417 3.41 -5.55 26.27
CA ILE A 417 3.09 -6.54 25.24
C ILE A 417 2.55 -5.87 23.97
N ASP A 418 1.75 -4.81 24.09
CA ASP A 418 1.25 -4.07 22.93
C ASP A 418 2.41 -3.44 22.15
N GLN A 419 3.38 -2.85 22.86
CA GLN A 419 4.59 -2.30 22.25
C GLN A 419 5.50 -3.39 21.69
N THR A 420 5.62 -4.55 22.35
CA THR A 420 6.41 -5.68 21.85
C THR A 420 5.85 -6.16 20.52
N LYS A 421 4.52 -6.28 20.43
CA LYS A 421 3.82 -6.63 19.19
C LYS A 421 4.06 -5.63 18.08
N TRP A 422 4.01 -4.33 18.39
CA TRP A 422 4.34 -3.30 17.42
C TRP A 422 5.80 -3.39 16.94
N ILE A 423 6.77 -3.51 17.86
CA ILE A 423 8.20 -3.55 17.50
C ILE A 423 8.53 -4.80 16.68
N MET A 424 7.92 -5.94 17.02
CA MET A 424 8.04 -7.17 16.23
C MET A 424 7.39 -7.04 14.86
N ALA A 425 6.19 -6.45 14.78
CA ALA A 425 5.53 -6.19 13.51
C ALA A 425 6.38 -5.26 12.63
N ASN A 426 6.95 -4.21 13.23
CA ASN A 426 7.86 -3.30 12.55
C ASN A 426 9.07 -4.05 11.98
N ARG A 427 9.72 -4.90 12.78
CA ARG A 427 10.87 -5.67 12.32
C ARG A 427 10.54 -6.64 11.20
N LEU A 428 9.41 -7.34 11.31
CA LEU A 428 9.07 -8.43 10.41
C LEU A 428 8.45 -7.93 9.11
N PHE A 429 7.54 -6.95 9.17
CA PHE A 429 6.68 -6.59 8.04
C PHE A 429 6.90 -5.15 7.57
N TYR A 430 7.15 -4.19 8.47
CA TYR A 430 7.11 -2.78 8.07
C TYR A 430 8.48 -2.22 7.67
N GLN A 431 9.55 -2.59 8.38
CA GLN A 431 10.89 -2.10 8.13
C GLN A 431 11.39 -2.63 6.76
N PRO A 432 11.86 -1.76 5.85
CA PRO A 432 12.41 -2.19 4.58
C PRO A 432 13.53 -3.21 4.74
N TRP A 433 13.47 -4.28 3.95
CA TRP A 433 14.50 -5.30 3.84
C TRP A 433 14.72 -5.65 2.35
N ASN A 434 15.57 -4.87 1.70
CA ASN A 434 15.79 -5.04 0.28
C ASN A 434 16.63 -6.28 -0.01
N ILE A 435 16.15 -7.10 -0.93
CA ILE A 435 16.87 -8.21 -1.51
C ILE A 435 17.58 -7.77 -2.78
N LYS A 436 16.93 -6.91 -3.57
CA LYS A 436 17.48 -6.34 -4.80
C LYS A 436 16.95 -4.93 -4.98
N ASN A 437 17.85 -3.99 -5.27
CA ASN A 437 17.49 -2.61 -5.52
C ASN A 437 17.22 -2.37 -7.01
N LEU A 438 16.39 -1.36 -7.29
CA LEU A 438 16.03 -0.89 -8.62
C LEU A 438 17.27 -0.46 -9.43
N MET A 439 18.24 0.16 -8.76
CA MET A 439 19.47 0.64 -9.38
C MET A 439 20.38 -0.52 -9.87
N ASP A 440 20.18 -1.72 -9.33
CA ASP A 440 20.95 -2.93 -9.67
C ASP A 440 20.24 -3.81 -10.70
N VAL A 441 19.08 -3.38 -11.21
CA VAL A 441 18.32 -4.16 -12.19
C VAL A 441 19.03 -4.21 -13.52
N ASP A 442 19.15 -5.43 -14.02
CA ASP A 442 19.40 -5.75 -15.41
C ASP A 442 18.15 -6.45 -15.95
N TYR A 443 17.59 -5.89 -17.03
CA TYR A 443 16.40 -6.41 -17.71
C TYR A 443 16.75 -7.49 -18.74
N GLY A 444 18.03 -7.67 -19.06
CA GLY A 444 18.48 -8.65 -20.05
C GLY A 444 18.02 -8.33 -21.47
N PHE A 445 17.75 -7.06 -21.78
CA PHE A 445 17.32 -6.68 -23.12
C PHE A 445 18.38 -7.01 -24.16
N LYS A 446 17.98 -7.74 -25.21
CA LYS A 446 18.84 -8.03 -26.36
C LYS A 446 19.07 -6.79 -27.25
N ILE A 447 18.16 -5.81 -27.18
CA ILE A 447 18.20 -4.57 -27.98
C ILE A 447 19.06 -3.53 -27.24
N PRO A 448 20.21 -3.08 -27.80
CA PRO A 448 21.10 -2.13 -27.13
C PRO A 448 20.44 -0.80 -26.74
N ASN A 449 19.52 -0.29 -27.58
CA ASN A 449 18.80 0.96 -27.32
C ASN A 449 17.98 0.91 -26.02
N LEU A 450 17.33 -0.23 -25.73
CA LEU A 450 16.58 -0.42 -24.50
C LEU A 450 17.48 -0.31 -23.25
N ASN A 451 18.70 -0.86 -23.32
CA ASN A 451 19.68 -0.76 -22.23
C ASN A 451 20.15 0.69 -22.01
N GLU A 452 20.27 1.50 -23.07
CA GLU A 452 20.58 2.92 -22.95
C GLU A 452 19.44 3.72 -22.28
N HIS A 453 18.18 3.37 -22.55
CA HIS A 453 17.04 3.98 -21.84
C HIS A 453 17.07 3.66 -20.33
N VAL A 454 17.45 2.44 -19.95
CA VAL A 454 17.63 2.05 -18.54
C VAL A 454 18.76 2.84 -17.89
N LYS A 455 19.91 3.02 -18.56
CA LYS A 455 21.01 3.86 -18.04
C LYS A 455 20.59 5.31 -17.85
N LYS A 456 19.87 5.89 -18.83
CA LYS A 456 19.32 7.25 -18.73
C LYS A 456 18.35 7.39 -17.57
N PHE A 457 17.46 6.41 -17.36
CA PHE A 457 16.56 6.38 -16.21
C PHE A 457 17.33 6.38 -14.89
N LYS A 458 18.31 5.48 -14.71
CA LYS A 458 19.13 5.42 -13.49
C LYS A 458 19.86 6.74 -13.23
N HIS A 459 20.38 7.38 -14.28
CA HIS A 459 20.96 8.71 -14.16
C HIS A 459 19.93 9.78 -13.75
N GLN A 460 18.75 9.78 -14.38
CA GLN A 460 17.65 10.69 -14.04
C GLN A 460 17.20 10.55 -12.58
N MET A 461 17.08 9.32 -12.06
CA MET A 461 16.73 9.08 -10.65
C MET A 461 17.71 9.77 -9.70
N ARG A 462 19.02 9.60 -9.93
CA ARG A 462 20.07 10.26 -9.13
C ARG A 462 20.06 11.79 -9.28
N MET A 463 19.75 12.28 -10.47
CA MET A 463 19.61 13.72 -10.70
C MET A 463 18.37 14.31 -10.02
N ILE A 464 17.27 13.56 -9.94
CA ILE A 464 16.09 13.96 -9.18
C ILE A 464 16.47 14.06 -7.70
N GLU A 465 17.10 13.03 -7.13
CA GLU A 465 17.53 13.03 -5.72
C GLU A 465 18.41 14.23 -5.38
N LYS A 466 19.42 14.51 -6.19
CA LYS A 466 20.34 15.63 -6.00
C LYS A 466 19.64 17.00 -6.00
N ASN A 467 18.52 17.12 -6.71
CA ASN A 467 17.76 18.37 -6.89
C ASN A 467 16.39 18.31 -6.20
N LEU A 468 16.21 17.45 -5.19
CA LEU A 468 14.99 17.43 -4.40
C LEU A 468 14.81 18.77 -3.68
N THR A 469 13.57 19.24 -3.67
CA THR A 469 13.14 20.44 -2.93
C THR A 469 12.31 20.06 -1.71
N THR A 470 12.10 18.76 -1.52
CA THR A 470 11.36 18.13 -0.42
C THR A 470 12.35 17.30 0.40
N ARG A 471 11.92 16.74 1.53
CA ARG A 471 12.67 15.69 2.21
C ARG A 471 12.94 14.52 1.25
N ASN A 472 14.14 13.94 1.34
CA ASN A 472 14.42 12.66 0.71
C ASN A 472 13.88 11.54 1.60
N TYR A 473 12.72 10.98 1.23
CA TYR A 473 12.07 9.92 2.01
C TYR A 473 12.69 8.54 1.77
N MET A 474 13.39 8.34 0.66
CA MET A 474 14.00 7.06 0.30
C MET A 474 15.21 7.32 -0.62
N PRO A 475 16.44 7.04 -0.16
CA PRO A 475 17.62 7.14 -1.01
C PRO A 475 17.46 6.30 -2.28
N VAL A 476 17.88 6.81 -3.43
CA VAL A 476 17.66 6.16 -4.73
C VAL A 476 18.29 4.76 -4.79
N ASP A 477 19.48 4.59 -4.21
CA ASP A 477 20.17 3.30 -4.18
C ASP A 477 19.54 2.31 -3.17
N GLU A 478 18.59 2.76 -2.34
CA GLU A 478 17.80 1.89 -1.46
C GLU A 478 16.42 1.54 -2.05
N ILE A 479 16.00 2.09 -3.19
CA ILE A 479 14.67 1.75 -3.74
C ILE A 479 14.68 0.27 -4.18
N PRO A 480 13.80 -0.62 -3.69
CA PRO A 480 13.73 -2.01 -4.13
C PRO A 480 13.20 -2.11 -5.56
N VAL A 481 13.56 -3.18 -6.28
CA VAL A 481 13.01 -3.44 -7.63
C VAL A 481 11.55 -3.90 -7.61
N SER A 482 11.08 -4.45 -6.50
CA SER A 482 9.74 -5.02 -6.36
C SER A 482 9.26 -4.89 -4.91
N ILE A 483 8.03 -5.33 -4.65
CA ILE A 483 7.50 -5.56 -3.31
C ILE A 483 8.24 -6.75 -2.67
N GLN A 484 9.03 -6.50 -1.63
CA GLN A 484 9.99 -7.48 -1.08
C GLN A 484 9.87 -7.77 0.42
N TYR A 485 9.07 -7.02 1.18
CA TYR A 485 8.97 -7.16 2.63
C TYR A 485 7.53 -7.16 3.12
#